data_AF-A0A0F4J8J5-F1
#
_entry.id   AF-A0A0F4J8J5-F1
#
_cell.length_a   1.000
_cell.length_b   1.000
_cell.length_c   1.000
_cell.angle_alpha   90.00
_cell.angle_beta   90.00
_cell.angle_gamma   90.00
#
_symmetry.space_group_name_H-M   'P 1'
#
loop_
_entity.id
_entity.type
_entity.pdbx_description
1 polymer ?
#
loop_
_entity_poly.entity_id
_entity_poly.type
_entity_poly.pdbx_seq_one_letter_code
_entity_poly.pdbx_strand_id
1 'polypeptide(L)'
;MVFGRFHPRRFRRNHFTPVPEVDSLAELNELVDQWDLHDRRRRLGSRQWTIDEYFEVERPLLTPLPEEPFETGRLFTPRVDR
;
A
#
# COMPACT_ATOMS: atom_id res chain seq x y z
N MET A 1 -4.66 6.59 -6.01
CA MET A 1 -3.96 5.46 -5.35
C MET A 1 -3.60 4.43 -6.41
N VAL A 2 -2.34 4.34 -6.82
CA VAL A 2 -1.89 3.32 -7.79
C VAL A 2 -1.35 2.13 -7.01
N PHE A 3 -2.11 1.04 -6.97
CA PHE A 3 -1.66 -0.23 -6.39
C PHE A 3 -0.62 -0.87 -7.32
N GLY A 4 0.64 -0.50 -7.12
CA GLY A 4 1.79 -1.17 -7.72
C GLY A 4 1.84 -2.65 -7.29
N ARG A 5 2.22 -3.51 -8.24
CA ARG A 5 2.36 -4.97 -8.15
C ARG A 5 2.53 -5.50 -6.71
N PHE A 6 1.48 -6.16 -6.22
CA PHE A 6 1.43 -6.83 -4.93
C PHE A 6 2.46 -7.97 -4.89
N HIS A 7 3.63 -7.72 -4.30
CA HIS A 7 4.52 -8.81 -3.86
C HIS A 7 3.95 -9.32 -2.52
N PRO A 8 3.46 -10.58 -2.42
CA PRO A 8 2.56 -11.02 -1.35
C PRO A 8 3.18 -11.11 0.07
N ARG A 9 4.40 -10.59 0.29
CA ARG A 9 5.10 -10.60 1.58
C ARG A 9 5.62 -9.25 2.10
N ARG A 10 5.34 -8.10 1.44
CA ARG A 10 5.86 -6.79 1.90
C ARG A 10 5.18 -6.29 3.17
N PHE A 11 3.85 -6.33 3.23
CA PHE A 11 3.05 -5.80 4.32
C PHE A 11 2.61 -6.90 5.29
N ARG A 12 2.54 -6.56 6.58
CA ARG A 12 1.90 -7.40 7.59
C ARG A 12 0.38 -7.22 7.53
N ARG A 13 -0.34 -8.34 7.59
CA ARG A 13 -1.82 -8.37 7.50
C ARG A 13 -2.52 -8.23 8.85
N ASN A 14 -1.77 -8.06 9.94
CA ASN A 14 -2.29 -8.10 11.31
C ASN A 14 -2.35 -6.72 11.99
N HIS A 15 -2.01 -5.63 11.30
CA HIS A 15 -2.07 -4.28 11.90
C HIS A 15 -3.49 -3.86 12.31
N PHE A 16 -4.51 -4.43 11.67
CA PHE A 16 -5.92 -4.23 12.01
C PHE A 16 -6.49 -5.32 12.93
N THR A 17 -5.63 -6.05 13.65
CA THR A 17 -6.07 -7.13 14.54
C THR A 17 -5.37 -7.08 15.90
N PRO A 18 -6.09 -6.68 16.98
CA PRO A 18 -7.49 -6.24 17.00
C PRO A 18 -7.71 -4.91 16.25
N VAL A 19 -8.98 -4.54 16.02
CA VAL A 19 -9.33 -3.28 15.35
C VAL A 19 -8.75 -2.12 16.17
N PRO A 20 -8.00 -1.19 15.56
CA PRO A 20 -7.44 -0.04 16.27
C PRO A 20 -8.57 0.88 16.77
N GLU A 21 -8.49 1.27 18.04
CA GLU A 21 -9.35 2.29 18.62
C GLU A 21 -8.70 3.65 18.36
N VAL A 22 -9.37 4.51 17.59
CA VAL A 22 -8.90 5.84 17.16
C VAL A 22 -10.09 6.78 17.09
N ASP A 23 -9.88 8.05 17.40
CA ASP A 23 -10.94 9.06 17.47
C ASP A 23 -11.25 9.68 16.10
N SER A 24 -10.39 9.42 15.09
CA SER A 24 -10.57 9.97 13.76
C SER A 24 -9.92 9.13 12.66
N LEU A 25 -10.39 9.35 11.43
CA LEU A 25 -9.74 8.78 10.23
C LEU A 25 -8.34 9.36 10.01
N ALA A 26 -8.07 10.58 10.46
CA ALA A 26 -6.74 11.18 10.34
C ALA A 26 -5.72 10.41 11.19
N GLU A 27 -6.07 10.14 12.45
CA GLU A 27 -5.25 9.32 13.35
C GLU A 27 -5.04 7.91 12.81
N LEU A 28 -6.08 7.29 12.25
CA LEU A 28 -5.94 5.99 11.60
C LEU A 28 -4.92 6.01 10.46
N ASN A 29 -4.95 7.05 9.62
CA ASN A 29 -4.01 7.17 8.51
C ASN A 29 -2.56 7.33 9.01
N GLU A 30 -2.34 8.09 10.08
CA GLU A 30 -1.02 8.24 10.68
C GLU A 30 -0.46 6.90 11.20
N LEU A 31 -1.31 6.07 11.82
CA LEU A 31 -0.92 4.72 12.25
C LEU A 31 -0.54 3.84 11.05
N VAL A 32 -1.33 3.90 9.97
CA VAL A 32 -1.06 3.17 8.73
C VAL A 32 0.29 3.58 8.12
N ASP A 33 0.58 4.88 8.07
CA ASP A 33 1.86 5.39 7.56
C ASP A 33 3.04 4.90 8.41
N GLN A 34 2.89 4.91 9.74
CA GLN A 34 3.91 4.39 10.66
C GLN A 34 4.14 2.89 10.47
N TRP A 35 3.07 2.11 10.31
CA TRP A 35 3.16 0.67 10.07
C TRP A 35 3.82 0.35 8.72
N ASP A 36 3.53 1.10 7.67
CA ASP A 36 4.21 0.96 6.38
C ASP A 36 5.72 1.23 6.53
N LEU A 37 6.09 2.35 7.15
CA LEU A 37 7.50 2.69 7.41
C LEU A 37 8.23 1.61 8.24
N HIS A 38 7.57 1.06 9.25
CA HIS A 38 8.14 -0.02 10.05
C HIS A 38 8.30 -1.31 9.23
N ASP A 39 7.28 -1.69 8.46
CA ASP A 39 7.32 -2.89 7.62
C ASP A 39 8.40 -2.80 6.55
N ARG A 40 8.66 -1.61 6.02
CA ARG A 40 9.73 -1.32 5.07
C ARG A 40 11.14 -1.52 5.61
N ARG A 41 11.36 -1.21 6.89
CA ARG A 41 12.66 -1.33 7.57
C ARG A 41 12.99 -2.75 8.03
N ARG A 42 12.05 -3.70 7.94
CA ARG A 42 12.30 -5.07 8.40
C ARG A 42 13.09 -5.88 7.38
N ARG A 43 13.76 -6.92 7.85
CA ARG A 43 14.39 -7.95 7.01
C ARG A 43 13.42 -9.11 6.77
N LEU A 44 13.43 -9.65 5.55
CA LEU A 44 12.56 -10.77 5.19
C LEU A 44 13.28 -12.12 5.37
N GLY A 45 13.04 -12.76 6.52
CA GLY A 45 13.66 -14.03 6.89
C GLY A 45 15.16 -13.88 7.17
N SER A 46 15.98 -14.77 6.62
CA SER A 46 17.45 -14.73 6.72
C SER A 46 18.12 -13.75 5.75
N ARG A 47 17.36 -12.91 5.05
CA ARG A 47 17.92 -11.93 4.10
C ARG A 47 18.79 -10.89 4.82
N GLN A 48 19.85 -10.48 4.14
CA GLN A 48 20.86 -9.56 4.67
C GLN A 48 20.34 -8.11 4.77
N TRP A 49 19.56 -7.69 3.78
CA TRP A 49 19.05 -6.33 3.64
C TRP A 49 17.57 -6.22 4.00
N THR A 50 17.16 -5.01 4.32
CA THR A 50 15.77 -4.61 4.57
C THR A 50 14.95 -4.63 3.29
N ILE A 51 13.63 -4.64 3.44
CA ILE A 51 12.70 -4.57 2.31
C ILE A 51 12.96 -3.32 1.46
N ASP A 52 13.17 -2.16 2.08
CA ASP A 52 13.43 -0.92 1.35
C ASP A 52 14.77 -0.94 0.62
N GLU A 53 15.84 -1.48 1.20
CA GLU A 53 17.13 -1.62 0.50
C GLU A 53 17.01 -2.51 -0.74
N TYR A 54 16.25 -3.61 -0.69
CA TYR A 54 15.94 -4.38 -1.89
C TYR A 54 15.10 -3.60 -2.90
N PHE A 55 14.10 -2.84 -2.43
CA PHE A 55 13.27 -2.03 -3.29
C PHE A 55 14.08 -0.95 -4.03
N GLU A 56 15.04 -0.31 -3.38
CA GLU A 56 15.90 0.70 -4.01
C GLU A 56 16.72 0.11 -5.18
N VAL A 57 17.15 -1.16 -5.07
CA VAL A 57 17.85 -1.89 -6.15
C VAL A 57 16.91 -2.22 -7.31
N GLU A 58 15.66 -2.59 -7.02
CA GLU A 58 14.67 -2.97 -8.03
C GLU A 58 13.99 -1.75 -8.70
N ARG A 59 13.85 -0.63 -7.99
CA ARG A 59 13.17 0.59 -8.44
C ARG A 59 13.60 1.09 -9.82
N PRO A 60 14.90 1.19 -10.17
CA PRO A 60 15.32 1.64 -11.50
C PRO A 60 14.95 0.67 -12.63
N LEU A 61 14.58 -0.57 -12.32
CA LEU A 61 14.16 -1.58 -13.31
C LEU A 61 12.66 -1.53 -13.61
N LEU A 62 11.89 -0.73 -12.87
CA LEU A 62 10.45 -0.59 -13.04
C LEU A 62 10.12 0.36 -14.18
N THR A 63 9.04 0.07 -14.92
CA THR A 63 8.44 1.00 -15.87
C THR A 63 7.95 2.26 -15.14
N PRO A 64 8.10 3.46 -15.72
CA PRO A 64 7.51 4.67 -15.14
C PRO A 64 6.00 4.53 -14.95
N LEU A 65 5.46 5.30 -14.01
CA LEU A 65 4.02 5.38 -13.82
C LEU A 65 3.35 5.94 -15.08
N PRO A 66 2.13 5.48 -15.43
CA PRO A 66 1.35 6.07 -16.50
C PRO A 66 1.12 7.57 -16.26
N GLU A 67 1.13 8.36 -17.34
CA GLU A 67 0.81 9.80 -17.28
C GLU A 67 -0.66 10.03 -16.92
N GLU A 68 -1.55 9.18 -17.46
CA GLU A 68 -2.98 9.21 -17.15
C GLU A 68 -3.26 8.45 -15.84
N PRO A 69 -3.95 9.07 -14.87
CA PRO A 69 -4.37 8.39 -13.65
C PRO A 69 -5.29 7.21 -13.98
N PHE A 70 -5.09 6.11 -13.25
CA PHE A 70 -6.00 4.98 -13.32
C PHE A 70 -7.33 5.32 -12.63
N GLU A 71 -8.44 5.28 -13.36
CA GLU A 71 -9.79 5.47 -12.82
C GLU A 71 -10.14 4.31 -11.88
N THR A 72 -10.12 4.58 -10.58
CA THR A 72 -10.49 3.59 -9.55
C THR A 72 -12.00 3.52 -9.31
N GLY A 73 -12.76 4.50 -9.83
CA GLY A 73 -14.20 4.53 -9.75
C GLY A 73 -14.86 3.60 -10.76
N ARG A 74 -16.02 3.06 -10.40
CA ARG A 74 -16.88 2.38 -11.37
C ARG A 74 -17.95 3.36 -11.83
N LEU A 75 -17.86 3.77 -13.09
CA LEU A 75 -18.88 4.61 -13.71
C LEU A 75 -20.09 3.77 -14.08
N PHE A 76 -21.27 4.22 -13.64
CA PHE A 76 -22.54 3.65 -14.03
C PHE A 76 -23.36 4.70 -14.76
N THR A 77 -24.03 4.30 -15.85
CA THR A 77 -25.02 5.13 -16.56
C THR A 77 -26.42 4.50 -16.40
N PRO A 78 -26.99 4.48 -15.17
CA PRO A 78 -28.30 3.90 -14.97
C PRO A 78 -29.36 4.73 -15.70
N ARG A 79 -30.24 4.08 -16.47
CA ARG A 79 -31.49 4.69 -16.91
C ARG A 79 -32.49 4.58 -15.77
N VAL A 80 -32.97 5.72 -15.30
CA VAL A 80 -34.09 5.80 -14.37
C VAL A 80 -35.36 5.74 -15.22
N ASP A 81 -36.09 4.64 -15.17
CA ASP A 81 -37.50 4.65 -15.61
C ASP A 81 -38.34 5.35 -14.53
N ARG A 82 -39.29 6.17 -14.98
CA ARG A 82 -40.21 6.95 -14.13
C ARG A 82 -41.35 6.09 -13.60
#